data_AF-A0A1Z8YCK9-F1
#
_entry.id   AF-A0A1Z8YCK9-F1
#
_cell.length_a   1.000
_cell.length_b   1.000
_cell.length_c   1.000
_cell.angle_alpha   90.00
_cell.angle_beta   90.00
_cell.angle_gamma   90.00
#
_symmetry.space_group_name_H-M   'P 1'
#
loop_
_entity.id
_entity.type
_entity.pdbx_description
1 polymer ?
#
loop_
_entity_poly.entity_id
_entity_poly.type
_entity_poly.pdbx_seq_one_letter_code
_entity_poly.pdbx_strand_id
1 'polypeptide(L)'
;MKGPLPAQKQPLTCALLGASVAIVGLHLVCKPLALEAAMHGPDSVLIKGWYLDTDPQWEMEADWAYGVPAGQGGEFFGLPDPTSAATGRSVLGMNLDGDHSGDPGGPFYLRSPVVDCSEHSNVTLRFMRWLNIDWQPYMQAYIEVTGDGRTWIPIWENDCCTDIIESAWSLHEFDLSEFADGQSAVQVRWSHTINSGIWVYSGWNLDDIEFVGTPDSQVACPGDLDDDGLVSGSDLTQLLAHWGTDDPHCDLDGSGAVGGADLAQILADWGVCALP
;
A
#
# COMPACT_ATOMS: atom_id res chain seq x y z
N MET A 1 25.92 -43.66 -33.85
CA MET A 1 24.76 -42.76 -34.06
C MET A 1 24.03 -42.67 -32.73
N LYS A 2 23.97 -41.60 -31.95
CA LYS A 2 24.03 -40.14 -32.19
C LYS A 2 24.86 -39.49 -31.05
N GLY A 3 25.66 -38.48 -31.39
CA GLY A 3 26.41 -37.68 -30.41
C GLY A 3 25.54 -36.56 -29.78
N PRO A 4 26.03 -35.89 -28.72
CA PRO A 4 25.30 -34.84 -28.02
C PRO A 4 25.28 -33.53 -28.82
N LEU A 5 24.13 -32.84 -28.81
CA LEU A 5 23.90 -31.53 -29.43
C LEU A 5 24.46 -30.39 -28.56
N PRO A 6 24.98 -29.29 -29.16
CA PRO A 6 25.62 -28.20 -28.42
C PRO A 6 24.61 -27.14 -27.94
N ALA A 7 24.93 -26.54 -26.79
CA ALA A 7 24.25 -25.38 -26.21
C ALA A 7 24.39 -24.13 -27.10
N GLN A 8 23.27 -23.51 -27.47
CA GLN A 8 23.25 -22.20 -28.13
C GLN A 8 23.31 -21.09 -27.09
N LYS A 9 24.44 -20.36 -27.07
CA LYS A 9 24.56 -19.04 -26.44
C LYS A 9 24.01 -18.00 -27.42
N GLN A 10 23.00 -17.23 -27.02
CA GLN A 10 22.62 -16.00 -27.73
C GLN A 10 23.38 -14.81 -27.12
N PRO A 11 23.93 -13.89 -27.92
CA PRO A 11 24.57 -12.68 -27.41
C PRO A 11 23.53 -11.57 -27.17
N LEU A 12 23.54 -11.00 -25.95
CA LEU A 12 22.88 -9.74 -25.64
C LEU A 12 23.71 -8.59 -26.24
N THR A 13 23.22 -8.01 -27.33
CA THR A 13 23.82 -6.83 -27.95
C THR A 13 23.42 -5.59 -27.15
N CYS A 14 24.40 -4.99 -26.48
CA CYS A 14 24.28 -3.72 -25.75
C CYS A 14 24.26 -2.56 -26.76
N ALA A 15 23.14 -1.84 -26.86
CA ALA A 15 23.04 -0.62 -27.65
C ALA A 15 23.42 0.58 -26.77
N LEU A 16 24.62 1.11 -27.00
CA LEU A 16 25.07 2.41 -26.52
C LEU A 16 24.34 3.53 -27.29
N LEU A 17 23.56 4.33 -26.57
CA LEU A 17 23.20 5.69 -26.99
C LEU A 17 23.71 6.66 -25.93
N GLY A 18 24.57 7.57 -26.37
CA GLY A 18 25.42 8.38 -25.52
C GLY A 18 24.73 9.52 -24.78
N ALA A 19 25.35 9.92 -23.68
CA ALA A 19 25.24 11.27 -23.15
C ALA A 19 26.61 11.72 -22.64
N SER A 20 27.00 12.91 -23.07
CA SER A 20 28.26 13.59 -22.80
C SER A 20 28.39 13.96 -21.32
N VAL A 21 29.60 13.84 -20.78
CA VAL A 21 29.96 14.26 -19.42
C VAL A 21 30.03 15.79 -19.34
N ALA A 22 29.32 16.38 -18.38
CA ALA A 22 29.64 17.68 -17.81
C ALA A 22 29.49 17.59 -16.27
N ILE A 23 30.58 17.90 -15.57
CA ILE A 23 30.71 17.91 -14.11
C ILE A 23 30.13 19.22 -13.56
N VAL A 24 29.38 19.14 -12.46
CA VAL A 24 29.40 20.01 -11.23
C VAL A 24 28.01 19.96 -10.56
N GLY A 25 27.97 19.59 -9.27
CA GLY A 25 26.91 20.01 -8.35
C GLY A 25 25.85 18.97 -7.98
N LEU A 26 25.71 18.75 -6.66
CA LEU A 26 24.55 18.17 -5.96
C LEU A 26 24.12 16.75 -6.40
N HIS A 27 24.40 15.75 -5.56
CA HIS A 27 23.81 14.41 -5.71
C HIS A 27 22.31 14.47 -5.44
N LEU A 28 21.51 14.93 -6.42
CA LEU A 28 20.14 14.47 -6.55
C LEU A 28 20.21 13.03 -7.04
N VAL A 29 20.04 12.08 -6.12
CA VAL A 29 19.67 10.72 -6.48
C VAL A 29 18.26 10.80 -7.04
N CYS A 30 18.14 10.88 -8.36
CA CYS A 30 16.86 10.69 -9.02
C CYS A 30 16.49 9.20 -8.86
N LYS A 31 15.57 8.89 -7.95
CA LYS A 31 14.94 7.56 -7.85
C LYS A 31 14.41 7.20 -9.25
N PRO A 32 14.71 6.02 -9.82
CA PRO A 32 14.07 5.61 -11.06
C PRO A 32 12.60 5.33 -10.78
N LEU A 33 11.73 6.28 -11.14
CA LEU A 33 10.27 6.21 -11.02
C LEU A 33 9.65 5.28 -12.09
N ALA A 34 10.24 4.13 -12.35
CA ALA A 34 9.84 3.28 -13.48
C ALA A 34 9.96 1.79 -13.15
N LEU A 35 9.28 1.33 -12.10
CA LEU A 35 8.83 -0.07 -11.97
C LEU A 35 7.73 -0.26 -10.90
N GLU A 36 6.71 0.61 -10.82
CA GLU A 36 5.58 0.45 -9.87
C GLU A 36 4.18 0.47 -10.53
N ALA A 37 4.11 0.40 -11.87
CA ALA A 37 2.83 0.45 -12.58
C ALA A 37 2.45 -0.93 -13.11
N ALA A 38 2.02 -1.85 -12.23
CA ALA A 38 1.45 -3.12 -12.67
C ALA A 38 0.48 -3.80 -11.69
N MET A 39 -0.22 -3.08 -10.80
CA MET A 39 -1.39 -3.63 -10.08
C MET A 39 -2.47 -2.60 -9.69
N HIS A 40 -2.20 -1.30 -9.85
CA HIS A 40 -3.15 -0.23 -9.51
C HIS A 40 -3.61 0.47 -10.78
N GLY A 41 -4.87 0.92 -10.81
CA GLY A 41 -5.33 1.83 -11.86
C GLY A 41 -4.39 3.04 -11.97
N PRO A 42 -4.28 3.68 -13.14
CA PRO A 42 -3.37 4.82 -13.36
C PRO A 42 -3.57 5.99 -12.36
N ASP A 43 -4.66 5.97 -11.60
CA ASP A 43 -5.14 7.05 -10.74
C ASP A 43 -5.02 6.75 -9.24
N SER A 44 -4.33 5.67 -8.84
CA SER A 44 -4.13 5.37 -7.41
C SER A 44 -3.15 6.37 -6.75
N VAL A 45 -3.52 6.86 -5.57
CA VAL A 45 -2.76 7.80 -4.75
C VAL A 45 -2.46 7.22 -3.36
N LEU A 46 -1.45 7.78 -2.68
CA LEU A 46 -1.15 7.46 -1.29
C LEU A 46 -2.22 8.07 -0.36
N ILE A 47 -2.95 7.21 0.35
CA ILE A 47 -3.88 7.61 1.42
C ILE A 47 -3.07 7.88 2.68
N LYS A 48 -2.23 6.91 3.06
CA LYS A 48 -1.40 6.99 4.27
C LYS A 48 -0.17 6.10 4.14
N GLY A 49 1.00 6.62 4.52
CA GLY A 49 2.25 5.86 4.53
C GLY A 49 3.05 6.02 5.83
N TRP A 50 3.81 4.99 6.18
CA TRP A 50 4.80 4.97 7.26
C TRP A 50 6.12 4.38 6.73
N TYR A 51 7.08 5.26 6.45
CA TYR A 51 8.45 4.92 5.99
C TYR A 51 9.46 4.77 7.14
N LEU A 52 8.97 4.79 8.39
CA LEU A 52 9.72 4.45 9.60
C LEU A 52 11.01 5.25 9.88
N ASP A 53 11.21 6.41 9.23
CA ASP A 53 12.26 7.39 9.57
C ASP A 53 12.18 7.88 11.02
N THR A 54 10.97 7.83 11.60
CA THR A 54 10.68 8.11 13.01
C THR A 54 9.72 7.06 13.58
N ASP A 55 9.82 6.80 14.87
CA ASP A 55 8.93 5.88 15.58
C ASP A 55 7.46 6.27 15.36
N PRO A 56 6.64 5.40 14.75
CA PRO A 56 5.27 5.74 14.41
C PRO A 56 4.31 5.66 15.61
N GLN A 57 4.79 5.25 16.79
CA GLN A 57 4.03 5.10 18.04
C GLN A 57 2.83 4.16 17.88
N TRP A 58 3.01 3.07 17.12
CA TRP A 58 2.00 2.03 16.96
C TRP A 58 1.81 1.24 18.26
N GLU A 59 0.63 0.66 18.42
CA GLU A 59 0.40 -0.29 19.52
C GLU A 59 1.17 -1.58 19.23
N MET A 60 2.07 -1.93 20.16
CA MET A 60 2.97 -3.08 20.05
C MET A 60 2.86 -3.93 21.32
N GLU A 61 2.73 -5.23 21.15
CA GLU A 61 2.65 -6.20 22.24
C GLU A 61 3.81 -7.20 22.20
N ALA A 62 4.16 -7.76 23.37
CA ALA A 62 5.26 -8.73 23.51
C ALA A 62 6.57 -8.24 22.87
N ASP A 63 7.12 -8.99 21.91
CA ASP A 63 8.42 -8.73 21.30
C ASP A 63 8.37 -7.76 20.12
N TRP A 64 7.19 -7.25 19.74
CA TRP A 64 7.07 -6.23 18.71
C TRP A 64 7.77 -4.94 19.13
N ALA A 65 8.62 -4.41 18.27
CA ALA A 65 9.43 -3.23 18.52
C ALA A 65 9.65 -2.40 17.25
N TYR A 66 9.87 -1.10 17.45
CA TYR A 66 10.39 -0.18 16.45
C TYR A 66 11.90 0.02 16.66
N GLY A 67 12.69 -0.05 15.59
CA GLY A 67 14.12 0.25 15.68
C GLY A 67 14.96 -0.31 14.55
N VAL A 68 16.27 -0.15 14.64
CA VAL A 68 17.21 -0.69 13.66
C VAL A 68 17.48 -2.16 13.98
N PRO A 69 17.20 -3.11 13.07
CA PRO A 69 17.47 -4.52 13.31
C PRO A 69 18.99 -4.78 13.30
N ALA A 70 19.46 -5.63 14.21
CA ALA A 70 20.88 -5.92 14.41
C ALA A 70 21.45 -6.94 13.41
N GLY A 71 20.59 -7.49 12.53
CA GLY A 71 20.93 -8.58 11.62
C GLY A 71 21.35 -9.85 12.34
N GLN A 72 20.75 -10.13 13.50
CA GLN A 72 20.99 -11.31 14.32
C GLN A 72 19.83 -12.31 14.15
N GLY A 73 19.89 -13.43 14.88
CA GLY A 73 18.93 -14.52 14.76
C GLY A 73 19.33 -15.52 13.67
N GLY A 74 18.52 -16.56 13.48
CA GLY A 74 18.78 -17.58 12.47
C GLY A 74 19.96 -18.49 12.79
N GLU A 75 20.44 -18.54 14.04
CA GLU A 75 21.62 -19.37 14.39
C GLU A 75 21.31 -20.87 14.28
N PHE A 76 20.08 -21.26 14.62
CA PHE A 76 19.64 -22.66 14.58
C PHE A 76 18.58 -22.93 13.51
N PHE A 77 17.62 -22.02 13.32
CA PHE A 77 16.49 -22.18 12.39
C PHE A 77 16.20 -20.89 11.65
N GLY A 78 15.84 -20.99 10.37
CA GLY A 78 15.61 -19.82 9.52
C GLY A 78 16.88 -19.10 9.12
N LEU A 79 16.74 -17.78 8.96
CA LEU A 79 17.81 -16.86 8.60
C LEU A 79 17.77 -15.65 9.54
N PRO A 80 18.89 -14.91 9.67
CA PRO A 80 18.91 -13.70 10.48
C PRO A 80 17.95 -12.64 9.96
N ASP A 81 17.62 -11.70 10.83
CA ASP A 81 16.98 -10.45 10.48
C ASP A 81 17.79 -9.67 9.44
N PRO A 82 17.16 -8.71 8.75
CA PRO A 82 17.89 -7.76 7.94
C PRO A 82 18.80 -6.89 8.83
N THR A 83 19.86 -6.31 8.24
CA THR A 83 20.73 -5.34 8.92
C THR A 83 20.25 -3.89 8.81
N SER A 84 19.22 -3.68 7.98
CA SER A 84 18.53 -2.41 7.80
C SER A 84 17.13 -2.65 7.24
N ALA A 85 16.25 -1.68 7.45
CA ALA A 85 14.98 -1.54 6.75
C ALA A 85 15.15 -1.57 5.21
N ALA A 86 14.05 -1.79 4.48
CA ALA A 86 14.03 -1.79 3.02
C ALA A 86 14.38 -0.39 2.47
N THR A 87 13.81 0.64 3.09
CA THR A 87 14.16 2.04 2.93
C THR A 87 14.56 2.62 4.29
N GLY A 88 15.63 3.44 4.31
CA GLY A 88 16.08 4.03 5.57
C GLY A 88 16.79 3.01 6.47
N ARG A 89 16.42 2.94 7.76
CA ARG A 89 17.15 2.15 8.76
C ARG A 89 16.28 1.34 9.72
N SER A 90 15.13 1.87 10.13
CA SER A 90 14.32 1.29 11.20
C SER A 90 13.14 0.50 10.64
N VAL A 91 12.78 -0.58 11.32
CA VAL A 91 11.65 -1.46 10.98
C VAL A 91 10.65 -1.47 12.13
N LEU A 92 9.45 -1.98 11.85
CA LEU A 92 8.60 -2.60 12.86
C LEU A 92 8.83 -4.10 12.78
N GLY A 93 9.31 -4.72 13.85
CA GLY A 93 9.65 -6.14 13.83
C GLY A 93 9.62 -6.80 15.19
N MET A 94 9.85 -8.12 15.22
CA MET A 94 9.93 -8.91 16.45
C MET A 94 11.39 -9.03 16.88
N ASN A 95 11.68 -8.79 18.16
CA ASN A 95 13.02 -8.89 18.76
C ASN A 95 14.18 -8.47 17.83
N LEU A 96 14.40 -7.17 17.69
CA LEU A 96 15.38 -6.61 16.74
C LEU A 96 16.87 -6.93 17.02
N ASP A 97 17.16 -7.77 18.02
CA ASP A 97 18.50 -8.22 18.40
C ASP A 97 18.63 -9.75 18.38
N GLY A 98 17.73 -10.48 17.72
CA GLY A 98 17.84 -11.93 17.51
C GLY A 98 16.51 -12.66 17.32
N ASP A 99 16.52 -13.96 17.56
CA ASP A 99 15.31 -14.78 17.42
C ASP A 99 14.24 -14.40 18.48
N HIS A 100 12.95 -14.45 18.12
CA HIS A 100 11.85 -14.07 19.01
C HIS A 100 11.74 -14.95 20.28
N SER A 101 10.83 -14.65 21.21
CA SER A 101 10.61 -15.54 22.37
C SER A 101 10.08 -16.91 21.93
N GLY A 102 10.51 -17.99 22.61
CA GLY A 102 9.95 -19.34 22.46
C GLY A 102 8.84 -19.66 23.45
N ASP A 103 8.48 -18.72 24.33
CA ASP A 103 7.47 -18.95 25.36
C ASP A 103 6.05 -18.96 24.77
N PRO A 104 5.23 -20.00 25.04
CA PRO A 104 3.88 -20.06 24.53
C PRO A 104 3.00 -18.89 24.98
N GLY A 105 2.27 -18.29 24.05
CA GLY A 105 1.42 -17.13 24.30
C GLY A 105 0.82 -16.51 23.04
N GLY A 106 0.03 -15.46 23.23
CA GLY A 106 -0.61 -14.70 22.16
C GLY A 106 -2.12 -14.96 22.04
N PRO A 107 -2.77 -14.45 20.97
CA PRO A 107 -2.15 -13.68 19.89
C PRO A 107 -1.59 -12.34 20.38
N PHE A 108 -0.38 -11.99 19.94
CA PHE A 108 0.28 -10.72 20.20
C PHE A 108 0.23 -9.84 18.97
N TYR A 109 -0.13 -8.57 19.14
CA TYR A 109 -0.46 -7.68 18.02
C TYR A 109 0.56 -6.54 17.84
N LEU A 110 0.81 -6.23 16.56
CA LEU A 110 1.26 -4.94 16.08
C LEU A 110 0.08 -4.28 15.34
N ARG A 111 -0.41 -3.14 15.83
CA ARG A 111 -1.61 -2.49 15.29
C ARG A 111 -1.31 -1.10 14.75
N SER A 112 -1.73 -0.87 13.51
CA SER A 112 -1.70 0.46 12.91
C SER A 112 -2.70 1.44 13.58
N PRO A 113 -2.44 2.75 13.55
CA PRO A 113 -3.46 3.77 13.78
C PRO A 113 -4.60 3.67 12.77
N VAL A 114 -5.73 4.31 13.08
CA VAL A 114 -6.84 4.46 12.13
C VAL A 114 -6.38 5.21 10.88
N VAL A 115 -6.75 4.67 9.72
CA VAL A 115 -6.63 5.29 8.39
C VAL A 115 -8.04 5.62 7.91
N ASP A 116 -8.21 6.87 7.47
CA ASP A 116 -9.46 7.32 6.89
C ASP A 116 -9.44 7.09 5.37
N CYS A 117 -10.23 6.12 4.92
CA CYS A 117 -10.41 5.77 3.52
C CYS A 117 -11.82 6.16 3.02
N SER A 118 -12.53 7.06 3.72
CA SER A 118 -13.93 7.41 3.41
C SER A 118 -14.16 7.98 2.02
N GLU A 119 -13.13 8.59 1.43
CA GLU A 119 -13.18 9.23 0.10
C GLU A 119 -12.32 8.47 -0.93
N HIS A 120 -12.14 7.16 -0.74
CA HIS A 120 -11.33 6.33 -1.63
C HIS A 120 -11.99 4.98 -1.90
N SER A 121 -11.77 4.50 -3.13
CA SER A 121 -12.08 3.15 -3.59
C SER A 121 -10.82 2.43 -4.06
N ASN A 122 -10.93 1.12 -4.33
CA ASN A 122 -9.81 0.26 -4.70
C ASN A 122 -8.67 0.34 -3.67
N VAL A 123 -9.01 0.43 -2.38
CA VAL A 123 -8.02 0.57 -1.32
C VAL A 123 -7.17 -0.70 -1.25
N THR A 124 -5.86 -0.53 -1.30
CA THR A 124 -4.86 -1.59 -1.25
C THR A 124 -3.85 -1.30 -0.13
N LEU A 125 -3.55 -2.32 0.66
CA LEU A 125 -2.41 -2.32 1.58
C LEU A 125 -1.19 -2.83 0.82
N ARG A 126 -0.08 -2.09 0.90
CA ARG A 126 1.23 -2.57 0.44
C ARG A 126 2.32 -2.28 1.46
N PHE A 127 3.30 -3.17 1.55
CA PHE A 127 4.44 -3.02 2.46
C PHE A 127 5.60 -3.92 2.05
N MET A 128 6.80 -3.56 2.49
CA MET A 128 7.98 -4.41 2.40
C MET A 128 8.01 -5.39 3.57
N ARG A 129 8.21 -6.67 3.27
CA ARG A 129 8.30 -7.76 4.24
C ARG A 129 9.66 -8.43 4.21
N TRP A 130 10.15 -8.77 5.40
CA TRP A 130 11.14 -9.81 5.61
C TRP A 130 10.66 -10.67 6.79
N LEU A 131 10.44 -11.96 6.56
CA LEU A 131 9.78 -12.85 7.52
C LEU A 131 10.49 -14.20 7.62
N ASN A 132 10.87 -14.56 8.84
CA ASN A 132 11.35 -15.90 9.18
C ASN A 132 10.51 -16.46 10.32
N ILE A 133 9.67 -17.46 10.08
CA ILE A 133 8.80 -18.06 11.10
C ILE A 133 8.61 -19.56 10.90
N ASP A 134 8.30 -20.24 12.01
CA ASP A 134 7.80 -21.61 12.02
C ASP A 134 6.40 -21.69 11.37
N TRP A 135 5.92 -22.92 11.16
CA TRP A 135 4.62 -23.17 10.54
C TRP A 135 3.51 -23.44 11.57
N GLN A 136 2.24 -23.36 11.15
CA GLN A 136 1.13 -23.73 12.04
C GLN A 136 1.16 -25.24 12.32
N PRO A 137 0.78 -25.75 13.50
CA PRO A 137 0.20 -25.01 14.60
C PRO A 137 1.25 -24.45 15.56
N TYR A 138 2.56 -24.60 15.32
CA TYR A 138 3.58 -24.19 16.28
C TYR A 138 3.73 -22.67 16.36
N MET A 139 3.71 -22.00 15.22
CA MET A 139 3.54 -20.56 15.12
C MET A 139 2.38 -20.24 14.19
N GLN A 140 1.45 -19.42 14.65
CA GLN A 140 0.35 -18.92 13.82
C GLN A 140 0.52 -17.42 13.66
N ALA A 141 0.63 -16.96 12.43
CA ALA A 141 0.79 -15.55 12.12
C ALA A 141 -0.31 -15.12 11.16
N TYR A 142 -0.88 -13.95 11.42
CA TYR A 142 -1.97 -13.40 10.63
C TYR A 142 -1.72 -11.94 10.26
N ILE A 143 -2.27 -11.53 9.12
CA ILE A 143 -2.55 -10.13 8.81
C ILE A 143 -4.07 -9.99 8.79
N GLU A 144 -4.59 -9.03 9.52
CA GLU A 144 -6.02 -8.80 9.65
C GLU A 144 -6.34 -7.31 9.39
N VAL A 145 -7.51 -7.07 8.82
CA VAL A 145 -8.06 -5.73 8.55
C VAL A 145 -9.39 -5.55 9.28
N THR A 146 -9.70 -4.31 9.65
CA THR A 146 -11.03 -3.88 10.06
C THR A 146 -11.41 -2.63 9.29
N GLY A 147 -12.66 -2.54 8.83
CA GLY A 147 -13.25 -1.32 8.25
C GLY A 147 -14.09 -0.52 9.24
N ASP A 148 -14.55 -1.15 10.33
CA ASP A 148 -15.49 -0.58 11.30
C ASP A 148 -14.85 -0.32 12.68
N GLY A 149 -13.54 -0.61 12.82
CA GLY A 149 -12.79 -0.52 14.08
C GLY A 149 -13.18 -1.57 15.12
N ARG A 150 -13.97 -2.59 14.77
CA ARG A 150 -14.55 -3.56 15.72
C ARG A 150 -14.34 -5.00 15.29
N THR A 151 -14.61 -5.29 14.02
CA THR A 151 -14.57 -6.62 13.43
C THR A 151 -13.27 -6.78 12.66
N TRP A 152 -12.43 -7.73 13.07
CA TRP A 152 -11.16 -8.03 12.42
C TRP A 152 -11.31 -9.26 11.52
N ILE A 153 -10.88 -9.12 10.27
CA ILE A 153 -11.01 -10.12 9.21
C ILE A 153 -9.60 -10.49 8.75
N PRO A 154 -9.21 -11.78 8.75
CA PRO A 154 -7.90 -12.20 8.25
C PRO A 154 -7.83 -12.07 6.72
N ILE A 155 -6.78 -11.43 6.23
CA ILE A 155 -6.46 -11.29 4.81
C ILE A 155 -5.23 -12.13 4.41
N TRP A 156 -4.49 -12.63 5.40
CA TRP A 156 -3.36 -13.53 5.22
C TRP A 156 -3.12 -14.37 6.48
N GLU A 157 -2.65 -15.60 6.29
CA GLU A 157 -2.10 -16.47 7.34
C GLU A 157 -0.89 -17.28 6.83
N ASN A 158 -0.02 -17.75 7.73
CA ASN A 158 1.08 -18.66 7.38
C ASN A 158 0.60 -20.10 7.18
N ASP A 159 1.33 -20.91 6.40
CA ASP A 159 0.93 -22.28 6.06
C ASP A 159 1.04 -23.27 7.25
N CYS A 160 0.30 -24.39 7.17
CA CYS A 160 0.25 -25.44 8.21
C CYS A 160 1.50 -26.31 8.35
N CYS A 161 2.44 -26.18 7.43
CA CYS A 161 3.31 -27.32 7.15
C CYS A 161 4.64 -26.93 6.51
N THR A 162 4.87 -25.63 6.31
CA THR A 162 6.05 -25.08 5.65
C THR A 162 6.47 -23.83 6.40
N ASP A 163 7.74 -23.78 6.80
CA ASP A 163 8.34 -22.57 7.33
C ASP A 163 8.34 -21.46 6.29
N ILE A 164 8.36 -20.22 6.77
CA ILE A 164 8.67 -19.08 5.93
C ILE A 164 10.11 -18.71 6.25
N ILE A 165 10.97 -18.73 5.24
CA ILE A 165 12.37 -18.36 5.36
C ILE A 165 12.71 -17.39 4.23
N GLU A 166 12.98 -16.14 4.61
CA GLU A 166 13.29 -15.04 3.70
C GLU A 166 14.71 -14.52 3.94
N SER A 167 15.36 -14.10 2.85
CA SER A 167 16.74 -13.59 2.85
C SER A 167 16.87 -12.22 2.17
N ALA A 168 15.73 -11.64 1.80
CA ALA A 168 15.64 -10.37 1.11
C ALA A 168 14.25 -9.77 1.35
N TRP A 169 14.17 -8.45 1.35
CA TRP A 169 12.91 -7.72 1.38
C TRP A 169 12.09 -7.99 0.11
N SER A 170 10.80 -8.27 0.25
CA SER A 170 9.84 -8.38 -0.84
C SER A 170 8.62 -7.48 -0.62
N LEU A 171 8.10 -6.91 -1.70
CA LEU A 171 6.84 -6.16 -1.66
C LEU A 171 5.67 -7.13 -1.55
N HIS A 172 4.74 -6.85 -0.64
CA HIS A 172 3.47 -7.55 -0.50
C HIS A 172 2.32 -6.57 -0.68
N GLU A 173 1.29 -7.01 -1.39
CA GLU A 173 0.11 -6.20 -1.73
C GLU A 173 -1.16 -7.01 -1.44
N PHE A 174 -2.13 -6.38 -0.79
CA PHE A 174 -3.43 -6.96 -0.44
C PHE A 174 -4.54 -6.00 -0.82
N ASP A 175 -5.46 -6.47 -1.65
CA ASP A 175 -6.71 -5.77 -1.95
C ASP A 175 -7.57 -5.72 -0.69
N LEU A 176 -7.89 -4.50 -0.25
CA LEU A 176 -8.74 -4.24 0.91
C LEU A 176 -10.09 -3.63 0.51
N SER A 177 -10.41 -3.53 -0.77
CA SER A 177 -11.57 -2.80 -1.28
C SER A 177 -12.89 -3.24 -0.62
N GLU A 178 -13.08 -4.54 -0.41
CA GLU A 178 -14.25 -5.09 0.27
C GLU A 178 -14.41 -4.57 1.73
N PHE A 179 -13.33 -4.20 2.38
CA PHE A 179 -13.28 -3.85 3.80
C PHE A 179 -13.05 -2.36 4.06
N ALA A 180 -12.39 -1.67 3.13
CA ALA A 180 -11.84 -0.34 3.37
C ALA A 180 -12.44 0.76 2.49
N ASP A 181 -13.04 0.43 1.34
CA ASP A 181 -13.63 1.43 0.45
C ASP A 181 -14.77 2.18 1.18
N GLY A 182 -14.70 3.51 1.16
CA GLY A 182 -15.67 4.38 1.82
C GLY A 182 -15.68 4.29 3.36
N GLN A 183 -14.67 3.67 4.00
CA GLN A 183 -14.61 3.51 5.46
C GLN A 183 -13.63 4.48 6.12
N SER A 184 -14.03 5.14 7.20
CA SER A 184 -13.18 6.08 7.95
C SER A 184 -12.46 5.49 9.17
N ALA A 185 -12.74 4.22 9.49
CA ALA A 185 -12.21 3.53 10.66
C ALA A 185 -11.32 2.33 10.28
N VAL A 186 -10.57 2.45 9.18
CA VAL A 186 -9.77 1.34 8.66
C VAL A 186 -8.52 1.16 9.51
N GLN A 187 -8.22 -0.08 9.90
CA GLN A 187 -6.94 -0.44 10.52
C GLN A 187 -6.49 -1.80 10.01
N VAL A 188 -5.17 -1.99 9.98
CA VAL A 188 -4.52 -3.28 9.78
C VAL A 188 -3.70 -3.67 11.01
N ARG A 189 -3.57 -4.97 11.25
CA ARG A 189 -2.71 -5.52 12.29
C ARG A 189 -1.99 -6.77 11.81
N TRP A 190 -0.78 -6.95 12.32
CA TRP A 190 -0.01 -8.17 12.21
C TRP A 190 -0.05 -8.86 13.56
N SER A 191 -0.09 -10.19 13.55
CA SER A 191 -0.09 -10.95 14.79
C SER A 191 0.75 -12.20 14.71
N HIS A 192 1.13 -12.69 15.90
CA HIS A 192 1.66 -14.03 16.07
C HIS A 192 1.12 -14.68 17.35
N THR A 193 0.96 -16.00 17.30
CA THR A 193 0.69 -16.89 18.43
C THR A 193 1.78 -17.95 18.45
N ILE A 194 2.36 -18.18 19.63
CA ILE A 194 3.38 -19.20 19.85
C ILE A 194 2.76 -20.34 20.64
N ASN A 195 2.85 -21.55 20.10
CA ASN A 195 2.40 -22.78 20.74
C ASN A 195 3.59 -23.64 21.16
N SER A 196 3.34 -24.58 22.08
CA SER A 196 4.36 -25.50 22.58
C SER A 196 5.01 -26.32 21.47
N GLY A 197 6.34 -26.39 21.49
CA GLY A 197 7.13 -27.20 20.53
C GLY A 197 7.64 -26.44 19.31
N ILE A 198 7.53 -25.10 19.33
CA ILE A 198 8.06 -24.20 18.31
C ILE A 198 9.58 -24.27 18.17
N TRP A 199 10.06 -24.10 16.95
CA TRP A 199 11.42 -23.63 16.68
C TRP A 199 11.43 -22.12 16.54
N VAL A 200 12.41 -21.47 17.15
CA VAL A 200 12.44 -20.00 17.20
C VAL A 200 13.20 -19.47 15.98
N TYR A 201 12.66 -18.41 15.36
CA TYR A 201 13.20 -17.75 14.18
C TYR A 201 13.36 -16.24 14.43
N SER A 202 13.93 -15.51 13.47
CA SER A 202 14.11 -14.05 13.57
C SER A 202 12.78 -13.27 13.53
N GLY A 203 11.70 -13.86 13.01
CA GLY A 203 10.35 -13.31 13.11
C GLY A 203 10.02 -12.29 12.01
N TRP A 204 9.07 -11.41 12.34
CA TRP A 204 8.58 -10.37 11.43
C TRP A 204 9.51 -9.17 11.35
N ASN A 205 9.70 -8.63 10.15
CA ASN A 205 10.21 -7.28 9.91
C ASN A 205 9.37 -6.63 8.79
N LEU A 206 8.93 -5.41 9.04
CA LEU A 206 8.04 -4.63 8.17
C LEU A 206 8.63 -3.25 7.93
N ASP A 207 8.47 -2.75 6.71
CA ASP A 207 8.86 -1.42 6.31
C ASP A 207 8.00 -0.90 5.14
N ASP A 208 8.08 0.39 4.83
CA ASP A 208 7.36 1.06 3.73
C ASP A 208 5.86 0.70 3.70
N ILE A 209 5.20 0.78 4.86
CA ILE A 209 3.78 0.41 4.99
C ILE A 209 2.90 1.52 4.44
N GLU A 210 2.08 1.20 3.45
CA GLU A 210 1.26 2.16 2.72
C GLU A 210 -0.16 1.64 2.49
N PHE A 211 -1.13 2.53 2.70
CA PHE A 211 -2.46 2.44 2.15
C PHE A 211 -2.52 3.33 0.91
N VAL A 212 -2.87 2.74 -0.21
CA VAL A 212 -3.09 3.44 -1.48
C VAL A 212 -4.50 3.16 -1.95
N GLY A 213 -5.08 4.06 -2.74
CA GLY A 213 -6.43 3.87 -3.31
C GLY A 213 -6.69 4.90 -4.39
N THR A 214 -7.77 4.71 -5.13
CA THR A 214 -8.27 5.71 -6.09
C THR A 214 -9.14 6.68 -5.31
N PRO A 215 -8.88 8.00 -5.35
CA PRO A 215 -9.82 8.96 -4.80
C PRO A 215 -11.17 8.74 -5.45
N ASP A 216 -12.23 8.65 -4.67
CA ASP A 216 -13.56 8.61 -5.24
C ASP A 216 -13.76 9.92 -5.99
N SER A 217 -14.04 9.83 -7.30
CA SER A 217 -14.47 10.98 -8.11
C SER A 217 -15.86 11.41 -7.64
N GLN A 218 -15.95 11.94 -6.43
CA GLN A 218 -17.15 12.49 -5.82
C GLN A 218 -16.74 13.72 -5.01
N VAL A 219 -15.93 14.62 -5.60
CA VAL A 219 -16.34 16.01 -5.38
C VAL A 219 -17.68 16.09 -6.09
N ALA A 220 -18.77 16.21 -5.35
CA ALA A 220 -20.01 16.69 -5.94
C ALA A 220 -19.72 18.12 -6.44
N CYS A 221 -19.17 18.19 -7.64
CA CYS A 221 -19.11 19.34 -8.50
C CYS A 221 -20.17 19.09 -9.56
N PRO A 222 -21.46 19.32 -9.27
CA PRO A 222 -22.48 19.24 -10.32
C PRO A 222 -22.08 20.09 -11.54
N GLY A 223 -21.31 21.16 -11.34
CA GLY A 223 -20.81 21.99 -12.42
C GLY A 223 -19.66 21.42 -13.27
N ASP A 224 -19.01 20.31 -12.89
CA ASP A 224 -17.96 19.65 -13.67
C ASP A 224 -18.64 18.62 -14.59
N LEU A 225 -19.04 19.08 -15.76
CA LEU A 225 -19.83 18.30 -16.71
C LEU A 225 -18.97 17.37 -17.57
N ASP A 226 -17.66 17.62 -17.63
CA ASP A 226 -16.73 16.85 -18.45
C ASP A 226 -15.74 15.98 -17.67
N ASP A 227 -15.92 15.94 -16.35
CA ASP A 227 -15.21 15.11 -15.37
C ASP A 227 -13.68 15.36 -15.38
N ASP A 228 -13.25 16.60 -15.70
CA ASP A 228 -11.83 16.97 -15.77
C ASP A 228 -11.27 17.52 -14.44
N GLY A 229 -12.12 17.66 -13.42
CA GLY A 229 -11.79 18.18 -12.09
C GLY A 229 -11.81 19.71 -12.00
N LEU A 230 -12.24 20.43 -13.04
CA LEU A 230 -12.29 21.89 -13.13
C LEU A 230 -13.62 22.39 -13.71
N VAL A 231 -14.45 23.04 -12.89
CA VAL A 231 -15.61 23.79 -13.40
C VAL A 231 -15.11 25.03 -14.16
N SER A 232 -15.20 24.98 -15.48
CA SER A 232 -14.53 25.90 -16.39
C SER A 232 -15.38 26.29 -17.61
N GLY A 233 -14.73 26.90 -18.59
CA GLY A 233 -15.37 27.24 -19.86
C GLY A 233 -15.77 26.01 -20.70
N SER A 234 -15.16 24.85 -20.43
CA SER A 234 -15.51 23.59 -21.09
C SER A 234 -16.92 23.15 -20.67
N ASP A 235 -17.17 23.10 -19.37
CA ASP A 235 -18.45 22.76 -18.76
C ASP A 235 -19.55 23.74 -19.15
N LEU A 236 -19.25 25.04 -19.09
CA LEU A 236 -20.18 26.05 -19.57
C LEU A 236 -20.58 25.82 -21.04
N THR A 237 -19.64 25.38 -21.87
CA THR A 237 -19.93 25.09 -23.28
C THR A 237 -20.83 23.85 -23.40
N GLN A 238 -20.62 22.83 -22.57
CA GLN A 238 -21.49 21.65 -22.54
C GLN A 238 -22.91 21.99 -22.09
N LEU A 239 -23.06 22.78 -21.03
CA LEU A 239 -24.36 23.27 -20.56
C LEU A 239 -25.10 24.03 -21.65
N LEU A 240 -24.41 24.98 -22.31
CA LEU A 240 -24.99 25.80 -23.38
C LEU A 240 -25.35 24.97 -24.62
N ALA A 241 -24.64 23.87 -24.89
CA ALA A 241 -24.97 22.96 -25.99
C ALA A 241 -26.29 22.20 -25.75
N HIS A 242 -26.68 22.01 -24.50
CA HIS A 242 -27.92 21.32 -24.08
C HIS A 242 -29.00 22.30 -23.59
N TRP A 243 -28.85 23.60 -23.86
CA TRP A 243 -29.79 24.60 -23.36
C TRP A 243 -31.25 24.34 -23.80
N GLY A 244 -32.16 24.28 -22.83
CA GLY A 244 -33.59 24.04 -23.04
C GLY A 244 -33.99 22.59 -23.31
N THR A 245 -33.08 21.63 -23.13
CA THR A 245 -33.41 20.19 -23.13
C THR A 245 -33.78 19.71 -21.71
N ASP A 246 -34.16 18.45 -21.59
CA ASP A 246 -34.39 17.70 -20.35
C ASP A 246 -33.22 16.74 -20.04
N ASP A 247 -32.01 17.08 -20.50
CA ASP A 247 -30.84 16.22 -20.32
C ASP A 247 -30.46 16.15 -18.83
N PRO A 248 -30.57 14.97 -18.18
CA PRO A 248 -30.30 14.83 -16.75
C PRO A 248 -28.84 15.06 -16.39
N HIS A 249 -27.91 15.03 -17.36
CA HIS A 249 -26.51 15.34 -17.13
C HIS A 249 -26.25 16.84 -16.98
N CYS A 250 -27.09 17.69 -17.60
CA CYS A 250 -26.96 19.16 -17.56
C CYS A 250 -28.03 19.86 -16.70
N ASP A 251 -29.04 19.13 -16.21
CA ASP A 251 -30.08 19.59 -15.27
C ASP A 251 -29.57 19.45 -13.82
N LEU A 252 -28.69 20.37 -13.44
CA LEU A 252 -27.97 20.38 -12.17
C LEU A 252 -28.87 20.66 -10.97
N ASP A 253 -29.97 21.39 -11.18
CA ASP A 253 -30.94 21.71 -10.13
C ASP A 253 -32.12 20.71 -10.06
N GLY A 254 -32.20 19.76 -11.00
CA GLY A 254 -33.22 18.73 -11.07
C GLY A 254 -34.62 19.27 -11.38
N SER A 255 -34.71 20.43 -12.02
CA SER A 255 -35.98 21.07 -12.40
C SER A 255 -36.67 20.38 -13.58
N GLY A 256 -35.96 19.50 -14.28
CA GLY A 256 -36.38 18.83 -15.51
C GLY A 256 -36.11 19.65 -16.77
N ALA A 257 -35.30 20.71 -16.69
CA ALA A 257 -34.92 21.52 -17.84
C ALA A 257 -33.58 22.23 -17.65
N VAL A 258 -32.67 22.11 -18.62
CA VAL A 258 -31.37 22.81 -18.64
C VAL A 258 -31.58 24.31 -18.92
N GLY A 259 -31.23 25.18 -17.98
CA GLY A 259 -31.44 26.61 -18.09
C GLY A 259 -30.67 27.47 -17.11
N GLY A 260 -31.30 28.59 -16.72
CA GLY A 260 -30.64 29.66 -15.98
C GLY A 260 -30.23 29.28 -14.55
N ALA A 261 -30.90 28.31 -13.94
CA ALA A 261 -30.57 27.83 -12.61
C ALA A 261 -29.32 26.93 -12.64
N ASP A 262 -29.22 26.06 -13.64
CA ASP A 262 -28.03 25.22 -13.87
C ASP A 262 -26.80 26.05 -14.21
N LEU A 263 -26.99 27.11 -15.02
CA LEU A 263 -25.94 28.09 -15.28
C LEU A 263 -25.46 28.77 -14.00
N ALA A 264 -26.37 29.11 -13.09
CA ALA A 264 -25.99 29.71 -11.81
C ALA A 264 -25.17 28.73 -10.96
N GLN A 265 -25.44 27.43 -11.05
CA GLN A 265 -24.67 26.38 -10.39
C GLN A 265 -23.25 26.26 -10.95
N ILE A 266 -23.08 26.20 -12.29
CA ILE A 266 -21.74 26.23 -12.92
C ILE A 266 -20.93 27.44 -12.48
N LEU A 267 -21.55 28.63 -12.43
CA LEU A 267 -20.84 29.84 -12.03
C LEU A 267 -20.53 29.88 -10.53
N ALA A 268 -21.34 29.23 -9.69
CA ALA A 268 -21.10 29.13 -8.26
C ALA A 268 -19.94 28.17 -7.94
N ASP A 269 -19.82 27.10 -8.72
CA ASP A 269 -18.81 26.05 -8.53
C ASP A 269 -17.50 26.33 -9.30
N TRP A 270 -17.40 27.48 -9.97
CA TRP A 270 -16.31 27.83 -10.88
C TRP A 270 -14.91 27.73 -10.24
N GLY A 271 -14.06 26.89 -10.83
CA GLY A 271 -12.70 26.65 -10.37
C GLY A 271 -12.38 25.16 -10.18
N VAL A 272 -11.31 24.88 -9.44
CA VAL A 272 -10.98 23.50 -9.07
C VAL A 272 -12.07 22.93 -8.19
N CYS A 273 -12.44 21.68 -8.45
CA CYS A 273 -13.25 20.90 -7.54
C CYS A 273 -12.53 20.77 -6.19
N ALA A 274 -12.99 21.56 -5.22
CA ALA A 274 -12.37 21.61 -3.91
C ALA A 274 -12.93 20.48 -3.04
N LEU A 275 -12.01 19.71 -2.43
CA LEU A 275 -12.34 18.90 -1.26
C LEU A 275 -12.89 19.85 -0.16
N PRO A 276 -14.03 19.54 0.47
CA PRO A 276 -14.52 20.31 1.62
C PRO A 276 -13.58 20.28 2.82
#